data_AF-A0A9Q0BY38-F1
#
_entry.id   AF-A0A9Q0BY38-F1
#
_cell.length_a   1.000
_cell.length_b   1.000
_cell.length_c   1.000
_cell.angle_alpha   90.00
_cell.angle_beta   90.00
_cell.angle_gamma   90.00
#
_symmetry.space_group_name_H-M   'P 1'
#
loop_
_entity.id
_entity.type
_entity.pdbx_description
1 polymer ?
#
loop_
_entity_poly.entity_id
_entity_poly.type
_entity_poly.pdbx_seq_one_letter_code
_entity_poly.pdbx_strand_id
1 'polypeptide(L)'
;MTEQAFYNKVMNGTAMKRLISRLIDHFGMGYTSHILDQLKTLGFHQATATSISLGIDDLLTISSKRWLVQDAEQQSSLLEKHHHYGNVHAVEKLRQSIEIWYATSEYLRQEMNPNFQMTDPSNPVYLMSFSGARGNASQIHQLVGMRGLMSDPQGQMIDLPIQSNLREGLSLTEYIISCYGARKGVVDTAIRTADAGYLTRRLVEVVQHIIVRRRDCGTIQGISVSPKNGMTETFFVQTLMGRVLADDIYIGLRCIATRNQDIGIGLINQFIAFRAQPIY
;
A
#
# COMPACT_ATOMS: atom_id res chain seq x y z
N MET A 1 -1.65 19.58 -36.68
CA MET A 1 -1.32 20.26 -35.41
C MET A 1 -1.70 19.32 -34.29
N THR A 2 -0.75 18.52 -33.82
CA THR A 2 -0.94 17.61 -32.70
C THR A 2 -1.00 18.45 -31.43
N GLU A 3 -2.18 18.54 -30.79
CA GLU A 3 -2.30 19.10 -29.44
C GLU A 3 -1.28 18.39 -28.55
N GLN A 4 -0.24 19.11 -28.13
CA GLN A 4 0.68 18.61 -27.12
C GLN A 4 -0.14 18.36 -25.86
N ALA A 5 -0.31 17.09 -25.50
CA ALA A 5 -1.03 16.70 -24.29
C ALA A 5 -0.31 17.30 -23.07
N PHE A 6 -0.83 18.41 -22.54
CA PHE A 6 -0.31 19.09 -21.37
C PHE A 6 -0.77 18.34 -20.10
N TYR A 7 0.19 17.89 -19.29
CA TYR A 7 -0.07 17.19 -18.05
C TYR A 7 0.02 18.14 -16.85
N ASN A 8 -1.10 18.76 -16.49
CA ASN A 8 -1.18 19.66 -15.34
C ASN A 8 -1.54 18.91 -14.04
N LYS A 9 -0.61 18.13 -13.51
CA LYS A 9 -0.81 17.45 -12.22
C LYS A 9 0.52 17.31 -11.47
N VAL A 10 0.46 17.38 -10.14
CA VAL A 10 1.59 17.02 -9.29
C VAL A 10 2.00 15.57 -9.57
N MET A 11 3.25 15.40 -10.00
CA MET A 11 3.80 14.12 -10.43
C MET A 11 4.35 13.34 -9.23
N ASN A 12 3.52 12.50 -8.62
CA ASN A 12 3.96 11.50 -7.65
C ASN A 12 4.27 10.15 -8.35
N GLY A 13 4.84 9.18 -7.62
CA GLY A 13 5.23 7.88 -8.17
C GLY A 13 4.07 7.11 -8.84
N THR A 14 2.83 7.29 -8.37
CA THR A 14 1.65 6.66 -8.98
C THR A 14 1.19 7.38 -10.24
N ALA A 15 1.22 8.71 -10.27
CA ALA A 15 0.95 9.50 -11.46
C ALA A 15 2.00 9.24 -12.55
N MET A 16 3.27 9.09 -12.17
CA MET A 16 4.35 8.73 -13.09
C MET A 16 4.10 7.38 -13.76
N LYS A 17 3.75 6.33 -12.98
CA LYS A 17 3.38 5.02 -13.55
C LYS A 17 2.24 5.14 -14.56
N ARG A 18 1.21 5.93 -14.26
CA ARG A 18 0.07 6.16 -15.18
C ARG A 18 0.50 6.91 -16.45
N LEU A 19 1.38 7.89 -16.34
CA LEU A 19 1.95 8.59 -17.49
C LEU A 19 2.70 7.61 -18.39
N ILE A 20 3.55 6.76 -17.80
CA ILE A 20 4.33 5.75 -18.54
C ILE A 20 3.40 4.79 -19.27
N SER A 21 2.37 4.25 -18.60
CA SER A 21 1.38 3.38 -19.26
C SER A 21 0.73 4.06 -20.47
N ARG A 22 0.31 5.32 -20.34
CA ARG A 22 -0.28 6.08 -21.46
C ARG A 22 0.69 6.30 -22.61
N LEU A 23 1.97 6.57 -22.31
CA LEU A 23 3.00 6.72 -23.34
C LEU A 23 3.22 5.41 -24.10
N ILE A 24 3.25 4.28 -23.39
CA ILE A 24 3.34 2.95 -24.01
C ILE A 24 2.14 2.71 -24.93
N ASP A 25 0.93 3.04 -24.48
CA ASP A 25 -0.29 2.84 -25.25
C ASP A 25 -0.34 3.70 -26.52
N HIS A 26 0.17 4.95 -26.48
CA HIS A 26 0.10 5.89 -27.61
C HIS A 26 1.29 5.81 -28.57
N PHE A 27 2.50 5.63 -28.05
CA PHE A 27 3.74 5.73 -28.81
C PHE A 27 4.52 4.40 -28.90
N GLY A 28 4.08 3.36 -28.19
CA GLY A 28 4.75 2.07 -28.12
C GLY A 28 6.00 2.08 -27.22
N MET A 29 6.57 0.88 -27.02
CA MET A 29 7.66 0.67 -26.06
C MET A 29 8.96 1.40 -26.46
N GLY A 30 9.33 1.36 -27.74
CA GLY A 30 10.61 1.91 -28.22
C GLY A 30 10.72 3.42 -28.01
N TYR A 31 9.72 4.19 -28.47
CA TYR A 31 9.71 5.63 -28.31
C TYR A 31 9.56 6.05 -26.84
N THR A 32 8.74 5.32 -26.07
CA THR A 32 8.59 5.58 -24.63
C THR A 32 9.91 5.41 -23.88
N SER A 33 10.76 4.45 -24.25
CA SER A 33 12.09 4.29 -23.63
C SER A 33 12.95 5.54 -23.78
N HIS A 34 12.96 6.15 -24.97
CA HIS A 34 13.72 7.39 -25.21
C HIS A 34 13.18 8.56 -24.38
N ILE A 35 11.85 8.71 -24.29
CA ILE A 35 11.23 9.73 -23.42
C ILE A 35 11.61 9.51 -21.96
N LEU A 36 11.61 8.25 -21.49
CA LEU A 36 11.95 7.90 -20.13
C LEU A 36 13.39 8.26 -19.77
N ASP A 37 14.34 8.10 -20.70
CA ASP A 37 15.73 8.53 -20.47
C ASP A 37 15.87 10.05 -20.34
N GLN A 38 15.11 10.82 -21.15
CA GLN A 38 15.05 12.28 -21.01
C GLN A 38 14.43 12.69 -19.68
N LEU A 39 13.33 12.05 -19.29
CA LEU A 39 12.64 12.30 -18.02
C LEU A 39 13.54 11.97 -16.82
N LYS A 40 14.30 10.87 -16.89
CA LYS A 40 15.29 10.49 -15.88
C LYS A 40 16.37 11.57 -15.74
N THR A 41 16.91 12.05 -16.85
CA THR A 41 17.97 13.07 -16.87
C THR A 41 17.47 14.40 -16.29
N LEU A 42 16.29 14.83 -16.71
CA LEU A 42 15.61 16.00 -16.16
C LEU A 42 15.34 15.83 -14.66
N GLY A 43 14.85 14.66 -14.24
CA GLY A 43 14.58 14.34 -12.84
C GLY A 43 15.82 14.43 -11.97
N PHE A 44 16.96 13.88 -12.42
CA PHE A 44 18.23 14.01 -11.70
C PHE A 44 18.72 15.46 -11.65
N HIS A 45 18.66 16.19 -12.75
CA HIS A 45 19.04 17.61 -12.77
C HIS A 45 18.22 18.42 -11.77
N GLN A 46 16.90 18.26 -11.77
CA GLN A 46 16.03 19.00 -10.85
C GLN A 46 16.17 18.54 -9.41
N ALA A 47 16.39 17.25 -9.15
CA ALA A 47 16.67 16.76 -7.80
C ALA A 47 17.97 17.35 -7.23
N THR A 48 19.00 17.52 -8.06
CA THR A 48 20.24 18.20 -7.65
C THR A 48 20.01 19.69 -7.46
N ALA A 49 19.28 20.35 -8.36
CA ALA A 49 19.02 21.78 -8.28
C ALA A 49 18.16 22.17 -7.06
N THR A 50 17.19 21.34 -6.67
CA THR A 50 16.38 21.55 -5.46
C THR A 50 17.16 21.31 -4.18
N SER A 51 18.26 20.53 -4.24
CA SER A 51 19.18 20.32 -3.12
C SER A 51 18.48 19.95 -1.81
N ILE A 52 17.48 19.08 -1.89
CA ILE A 52 16.71 18.63 -0.72
C ILE A 52 17.64 17.84 0.20
N SER A 53 17.82 18.34 1.43
CA SER A 53 18.55 17.68 2.50
C SER A 53 17.59 17.26 3.62
N LEU A 54 18.07 16.44 4.55
CA LEU A 54 17.33 16.02 5.73
C LEU A 54 18.15 16.31 6.99
N GLY A 55 17.66 17.20 7.83
CA GLY A 55 18.17 17.51 9.16
C GLY A 55 17.30 16.92 10.28
N ILE A 56 17.80 17.03 11.52
CA ILE A 56 17.01 16.66 12.71
C ILE A 56 15.84 17.62 12.94
N ASP A 57 15.98 18.87 12.52
CA ASP A 57 14.96 19.90 12.68
C ASP A 57 13.73 19.65 11.79
N ASP A 58 13.94 19.01 10.64
CA ASP A 58 12.86 18.63 9.71
C ASP A 58 11.92 17.57 10.28
N LEU A 59 12.33 16.85 11.33
CA LEU A 59 11.55 15.79 11.98
C LEU A 59 10.49 16.36 12.94
N LEU A 60 9.64 17.26 12.46
CA LEU A 60 8.67 18.01 13.29
C LEU A 60 7.76 17.06 14.10
N THR A 61 7.83 17.16 15.42
CA THR A 61 6.97 16.41 16.34
C THR A 61 5.58 17.05 16.40
N ILE A 62 4.54 16.23 16.37
CA ILE A 62 3.16 16.71 16.44
C ILE A 62 2.90 17.33 17.82
N SER A 63 2.39 18.56 17.86
CA SER A 63 2.04 19.26 19.10
C SER A 63 1.00 18.49 19.93
N SER A 64 0.13 17.72 19.29
CA SER A 64 -0.90 16.93 19.95
C SER A 64 -0.38 15.70 20.70
N LYS A 65 0.86 15.26 20.42
CA LYS A 65 1.43 14.04 21.00
C LYS A 65 1.38 14.02 22.52
N ARG A 66 1.81 15.10 23.16
CA ARG A 66 1.97 15.13 24.62
C ARG A 66 0.64 14.89 25.34
N TRP A 67 -0.42 15.56 24.92
CA TRP A 67 -1.73 15.41 25.56
C TRP A 67 -2.37 14.05 25.25
N LEU A 68 -2.19 13.52 24.04
CA LEU A 68 -2.71 12.20 23.64
C LEU A 68 -2.06 11.06 24.43
N VAL A 69 -0.76 11.13 24.63
CA VAL A 69 -0.03 10.14 25.45
C VAL A 69 -0.49 10.26 26.92
N GLN A 70 -0.61 11.47 27.43
CA GLN A 70 -1.06 11.69 28.82
C GLN A 70 -2.51 11.20 29.05
N ASP A 71 -3.41 11.39 28.09
CA ASP A 71 -4.78 10.86 28.16
C ASP A 71 -4.77 9.31 28.16
N ALA A 72 -3.98 8.68 27.29
CA ALA A 72 -3.84 7.22 27.25
C ALA A 72 -3.23 6.65 28.56
N GLU A 73 -2.26 7.33 29.16
CA GLU A 73 -1.70 6.97 30.46
C GLU A 73 -2.74 7.06 31.58
N GLN A 74 -3.56 8.11 31.58
CA GLN A 74 -4.63 8.27 32.55
C GLN A 74 -5.68 7.16 32.43
N GLN A 75 -6.08 6.82 31.21
CA GLN A 75 -6.99 5.70 30.95
C GLN A 75 -6.38 4.37 31.39
N SER A 76 -5.11 4.14 31.11
CA SER A 76 -4.38 2.94 31.55
C SER A 76 -4.30 2.85 33.08
N SER A 77 -4.08 3.97 33.77
CA SER A 77 -4.08 4.04 35.24
C SER A 77 -5.45 3.72 35.85
N LEU A 78 -6.54 4.15 35.21
CA LEU A 78 -7.90 3.82 35.63
C LEU A 78 -8.18 2.32 35.46
N LEU A 79 -7.75 1.72 34.35
CA LEU A 79 -7.85 0.28 34.12
C LEU A 79 -7.08 -0.52 35.18
N GLU A 80 -5.89 -0.07 35.56
CA GLU A 80 -5.11 -0.70 36.64
C GLU A 80 -5.88 -0.68 37.96
N LYS A 81 -6.52 0.45 38.31
CA LYS A 81 -7.35 0.55 39.52
C LYS A 81 -8.56 -0.37 39.46
N HIS A 82 -9.26 -0.45 38.33
CA HIS A 82 -10.39 -1.37 38.16
C HIS A 82 -9.99 -2.83 38.27
N HIS A 83 -8.81 -3.19 37.78
CA HIS A 83 -8.24 -4.52 37.97
C HIS A 83 -7.93 -4.80 39.45
N HIS A 84 -7.31 -3.84 40.15
CA HIS A 84 -7.03 -3.96 41.58
C HIS A 84 -8.29 -4.11 42.44
N TYR A 85 -9.40 -3.48 42.06
CA TYR A 85 -10.68 -3.64 42.75
C TYR A 85 -11.43 -4.92 42.38
N GLY A 86 -10.90 -5.74 41.46
CA GLY A 86 -11.53 -6.98 41.03
C GLY A 86 -12.67 -6.80 40.02
N ASN A 87 -12.84 -5.60 39.45
CA ASN A 87 -13.91 -5.31 38.49
C ASN A 87 -13.60 -5.79 37.08
N VAL A 88 -12.32 -6.00 36.73
CA VAL A 88 -11.86 -6.36 35.39
C VAL A 88 -10.88 -7.52 35.46
N HIS A 89 -11.07 -8.53 34.60
CA HIS A 89 -10.18 -9.68 34.52
C HIS A 89 -8.87 -9.32 33.80
N ALA A 90 -7.78 -10.04 34.08
CA ALA A 90 -6.45 -9.73 33.52
C ALA A 90 -6.42 -9.75 31.98
N VAL A 91 -7.16 -10.66 31.35
CA VAL A 91 -7.26 -10.75 29.88
C VAL A 91 -8.00 -9.55 29.28
N GLU A 92 -9.08 -9.10 29.92
CA GLU A 92 -9.82 -7.91 29.49
C GLU A 92 -9.00 -6.63 29.66
N LYS A 93 -8.28 -6.51 30.79
CA LYS A 93 -7.34 -5.41 31.02
C LYS A 93 -6.32 -5.31 29.88
N LEU A 94 -5.65 -6.43 29.55
CA LEU A 94 -4.65 -6.45 28.48
C LEU A 94 -5.26 -6.05 27.13
N ARG A 95 -6.43 -6.59 26.79
CA ARG A 95 -7.11 -6.24 25.54
C ARG A 95 -7.47 -4.76 25.47
N GLN A 96 -8.03 -4.20 26.54
CA GLN A 96 -8.43 -2.78 26.60
C GLN A 96 -7.21 -1.86 26.55
N SER A 97 -6.12 -2.21 27.25
CA SER A 97 -4.85 -1.46 27.18
C SER A 97 -4.30 -1.44 25.75
N ILE A 98 -4.25 -2.59 25.08
CA ILE A 98 -3.82 -2.69 23.68
C ILE A 98 -4.69 -1.81 22.77
N GLU A 99 -6.01 -1.83 22.96
CA GLU A 99 -6.95 -1.05 22.17
C GLU A 99 -6.75 0.46 22.34
N ILE A 100 -6.56 0.94 23.58
CA ILE A 100 -6.27 2.34 23.89
C ILE A 100 -4.99 2.78 23.19
N TRP A 101 -3.88 2.06 23.39
CA TRP A 101 -2.59 2.43 22.80
C TRP A 101 -2.57 2.33 21.29
N TYR A 102 -3.27 1.34 20.72
CA TYR A 102 -3.43 1.23 19.28
C TYR A 102 -4.23 2.41 18.71
N ALA A 103 -5.35 2.77 19.33
CA ALA A 103 -6.18 3.90 18.91
C ALA A 103 -5.40 5.23 18.98
N THR A 104 -4.66 5.48 20.07
CA THR A 104 -3.82 6.67 20.21
C THR A 104 -2.71 6.71 19.16
N SER A 105 -2.06 5.58 18.88
CA SER A 105 -1.04 5.48 17.83
C SER A 105 -1.60 5.81 16.46
N GLU A 106 -2.77 5.26 16.14
CA GLU A 106 -3.41 5.40 14.84
C GLU A 106 -3.95 6.83 14.65
N TYR A 107 -4.49 7.45 15.70
CA TYR A 107 -4.89 8.85 15.68
C TYR A 107 -3.69 9.78 15.43
N LEU A 108 -2.58 9.57 16.15
CA LEU A 108 -1.33 10.29 15.88
C LEU A 108 -0.86 10.12 14.44
N ARG A 109 -0.98 8.91 13.89
CA ARG A 109 -0.59 8.62 12.52
C ARG A 109 -1.42 9.40 11.50
N GLN A 110 -2.72 9.55 11.77
CA GLN A 110 -3.64 10.28 10.90
C GLN A 110 -3.41 11.80 10.97
N GLU A 111 -3.11 12.33 12.17
CA GLU A 111 -2.85 13.76 12.40
C GLU A 111 -1.52 14.25 11.81
N MET A 112 -0.55 13.36 11.52
CA MET A 112 0.73 13.76 10.93
C MET A 112 0.57 14.47 9.58
N ASN A 113 -0.20 13.90 8.66
CA ASN A 113 -0.36 14.44 7.31
C ASN A 113 -0.92 15.87 7.29
N PRO A 114 -2.04 16.17 7.98
CA PRO A 114 -2.53 17.55 8.04
C PRO A 114 -1.55 18.46 8.79
N ASN A 115 -0.85 17.97 9.82
CA ASN A 115 0.15 18.77 10.52
C ASN A 115 1.29 19.23 9.60
N PHE A 116 1.85 18.35 8.78
CA PHE A 116 2.86 18.74 7.78
C PHE A 116 2.31 19.72 6.75
N GLN A 117 1.09 19.51 6.26
CA GLN A 117 0.45 20.42 5.30
C GLN A 117 0.17 21.82 5.87
N MET A 118 -0.15 21.92 7.16
CA MET A 118 -0.40 23.21 7.81
C MET A 118 0.89 23.91 8.23
N THR A 119 1.92 23.17 8.65
CA THR A 119 3.13 23.76 9.23
C THR A 119 4.18 24.08 8.17
N ASP A 120 4.53 23.11 7.34
CA ASP A 120 5.57 23.26 6.30
C ASP A 120 5.33 22.26 5.15
N PRO A 121 4.57 22.67 4.12
CA PRO A 121 4.33 21.85 2.92
C PRO A 121 5.61 21.48 2.15
N SER A 122 6.69 22.26 2.33
CA SER A 122 7.99 22.05 1.69
C SER A 122 8.93 21.18 2.50
N ASN A 123 8.48 20.65 3.64
CA ASN A 123 9.31 19.81 4.50
C ASN A 123 9.88 18.60 3.73
N PRO A 124 11.20 18.36 3.77
CA PRO A 124 11.84 17.26 3.06
C PRO A 124 11.25 15.86 3.35
N VAL A 125 10.93 15.58 4.62
CA VAL A 125 10.34 14.30 5.06
C VAL A 125 8.97 14.09 4.41
N TYR A 126 8.15 15.14 4.43
CA TYR A 126 6.83 15.13 3.82
C TYR A 126 6.91 14.95 2.30
N LEU A 127 7.78 15.71 1.63
CA LEU A 127 8.00 15.61 0.18
C LEU A 127 8.44 14.21 -0.24
N MET A 128 9.40 13.58 0.47
CA MET A 128 9.90 12.25 0.13
C MET A 128 8.83 11.15 0.25
N SER A 129 8.03 11.17 1.31
CA SER A 129 6.99 10.16 1.53
C SER A 129 5.76 10.39 0.65
N PHE A 130 5.27 11.63 0.53
CA PHE A 130 4.06 11.93 -0.24
C PHE A 130 4.28 11.80 -1.76
N SER A 131 5.48 12.15 -2.25
CA SER A 131 5.86 11.88 -3.64
C SER A 131 5.97 10.37 -3.93
N GLY A 132 6.10 9.54 -2.89
CA GLY A 132 6.36 8.11 -3.01
C GLY A 132 7.79 7.78 -3.45
N ALA A 133 8.72 8.73 -3.31
CA ALA A 133 10.12 8.53 -3.64
C ALA A 133 10.82 7.63 -2.60
N ARG A 134 10.63 7.93 -1.31
CA ARG A 134 11.16 7.13 -0.20
C ARG A 134 10.44 7.47 1.09
N GLY A 135 10.20 6.48 1.94
CA GLY A 135 9.45 6.68 3.17
C GLY A 135 7.99 6.26 3.01
N ASN A 136 7.47 5.57 4.00
CA ASN A 136 6.04 5.32 4.18
C ASN A 136 5.55 6.17 5.36
N ALA A 137 4.26 6.49 5.40
CA ALA A 137 3.62 7.16 6.54
C ALA A 137 3.92 6.44 7.87
N SER A 138 3.97 5.10 7.87
CA SER A 138 4.35 4.32 9.05
C SER A 138 5.82 4.53 9.48
N GLN A 139 6.74 4.75 8.54
CA GLN A 139 8.14 5.05 8.86
C GLN A 139 8.29 6.47 9.42
N ILE A 140 7.55 7.44 8.86
CA ILE A 140 7.50 8.80 9.41
C ILE A 140 6.91 8.77 10.83
N HIS A 141 5.84 7.99 11.06
CA HIS A 141 5.24 7.80 12.38
C HIS A 141 6.25 7.40 13.45
N GLN A 142 7.16 6.49 13.10
CA GLN A 142 8.22 6.05 14.02
C GLN A 142 9.28 7.12 14.29
N LEU A 143 9.48 8.06 13.37
CA LEU A 143 10.45 9.15 13.52
C LEU A 143 9.91 10.28 14.41
N VAL A 144 8.66 10.70 14.22
CA VAL A 144 8.09 11.92 14.85
C VAL A 144 6.87 11.69 15.74
N GLY A 145 6.17 10.58 15.56
CA GLY A 145 4.97 10.22 16.34
C GLY A 145 5.32 9.46 17.61
N MET A 146 4.76 8.27 17.74
CA MET A 146 5.12 7.28 18.76
C MET A 146 5.44 5.96 18.06
N ARG A 147 6.36 5.17 18.60
CA ARG A 147 6.68 3.87 18.00
C ARG A 147 5.58 2.83 18.25
N GLY A 148 4.86 2.95 19.36
CA GLY A 148 3.67 2.18 19.67
C GLY A 148 3.96 0.80 20.27
N LEU A 149 3.00 -0.10 20.12
CA LEU A 149 3.06 -1.44 20.70
C LEU A 149 4.00 -2.36 19.91
N MET A 150 4.65 -3.27 20.61
CA MET A 150 5.52 -4.30 20.04
C MET A 150 5.06 -5.68 20.46
N SER A 151 5.41 -6.68 19.64
CA SER A 151 5.16 -8.08 19.98
C SER A 151 6.41 -8.72 20.55
N ASP A 152 6.19 -9.68 21.45
CA ASP A 152 7.23 -10.58 21.93
C ASP A 152 7.67 -11.57 20.81
N PRO A 153 8.73 -12.37 21.04
CA PRO A 153 9.16 -13.39 20.08
C PRO A 153 8.06 -14.41 19.73
N GLN A 154 7.14 -14.70 20.66
CA GLN A 154 6.01 -15.61 20.51
C GLN A 154 4.86 -15.00 19.68
N GLY A 155 4.87 -13.68 19.46
CA GLY A 155 3.82 -12.95 18.75
C GLY A 155 2.71 -12.39 19.63
N GLN A 156 2.82 -12.46 20.94
CA GLN A 156 1.91 -11.80 21.88
C GLN A 156 2.26 -10.31 21.99
N MET A 157 1.25 -9.46 22.06
CA MET A 157 1.45 -8.02 22.23
C MET A 157 1.89 -7.71 23.66
N ILE A 158 2.94 -6.91 23.79
CA ILE A 158 3.45 -6.47 25.08
C ILE A 158 2.63 -5.27 25.54
N ASP A 159 2.15 -5.32 26.79
CA ASP A 159 1.32 -4.28 27.43
C ASP A 159 2.07 -2.95 27.70
N LEU A 160 3.36 -2.89 27.36
CA LEU A 160 4.19 -1.71 27.53
C LEU A 160 4.49 -1.07 26.16
N PRO A 161 3.80 0.03 25.80
CA PRO A 161 4.03 0.73 24.55
C PRO A 161 5.35 1.51 24.58
N ILE A 162 5.93 1.72 23.40
CA ILE A 162 7.04 2.66 23.21
C ILE A 162 6.46 4.03 22.87
N GLN A 163 6.46 4.93 23.85
CA GLN A 163 5.88 6.26 23.73
C GLN A 163 6.83 7.22 23.00
N SER A 164 8.13 7.03 23.19
CA SER A 164 9.17 7.83 22.54
C SER A 164 9.29 7.53 21.04
N ASN A 165 9.85 8.47 20.31
CA ASN A 165 10.17 8.33 18.89
C ASN A 165 11.68 8.34 18.66
N LEU A 166 12.11 8.08 17.42
CA LEU A 166 13.53 8.05 17.09
C LEU A 166 14.21 9.42 17.16
N ARG A 167 13.46 10.53 17.07
CA ARG A 167 14.00 11.89 17.30
C ARG A 167 14.30 12.15 18.78
N GLU A 168 13.41 11.73 19.66
CA GLU A 168 13.50 11.92 21.12
C GLU A 168 14.51 10.95 21.76
N GLY A 169 14.72 9.79 21.13
CA GLY A 169 15.53 8.70 21.66
C GLY A 169 14.69 7.69 22.46
N LEU A 170 15.23 6.49 22.65
CA LEU A 170 14.56 5.40 23.36
C LEU A 170 15.24 5.14 24.69
N SER A 171 14.46 4.90 25.74
CA SER A 171 14.99 4.38 27.00
C SER A 171 15.54 2.95 26.84
N LEU A 172 16.32 2.48 27.82
CA LEU A 172 16.88 1.12 27.81
C LEU A 172 15.79 0.05 27.65
N THR A 173 14.69 0.20 28.39
CA THR A 173 13.56 -0.74 28.36
C THR A 173 12.86 -0.74 26.99
N GLU A 174 12.55 0.44 26.45
CA GLU A 174 11.94 0.59 25.13
C GLU A 174 12.83 0.03 24.02
N TYR A 175 14.14 0.26 24.13
CA TYR A 175 15.11 -0.26 23.16
C TYR A 175 15.13 -1.79 23.15
N ILE A 176 15.21 -2.43 24.33
CA ILE A 176 15.19 -3.90 24.46
C ILE A 176 13.89 -4.48 23.91
N ILE A 177 12.75 -3.86 24.20
CA ILE A 177 11.44 -4.28 23.67
C ILE A 177 11.41 -4.21 22.14
N SER A 178 11.92 -3.11 21.58
CA SER A 178 12.06 -2.92 20.13
C SER A 178 12.95 -4.00 19.47
N CYS A 179 13.98 -4.48 20.17
CA CYS A 179 14.89 -5.50 19.64
C CYS A 179 14.20 -6.85 19.38
N TYR A 180 13.21 -7.25 20.18
CA TYR A 180 12.49 -8.52 19.96
C TYR A 180 11.78 -8.54 18.61
N GLY A 181 10.97 -7.50 18.33
CA GLY A 181 10.27 -7.35 17.06
C GLY A 181 11.24 -7.25 15.87
N ALA A 182 12.31 -6.47 16.01
CA ALA A 182 13.32 -6.32 14.96
C ALA A 182 14.03 -7.65 14.63
N ARG A 183 14.46 -8.39 15.66
CA ARG A 183 15.13 -9.70 15.47
C ARG A 183 14.18 -10.71 14.83
N LYS A 184 12.93 -10.79 15.28
CA LYS A 184 11.91 -11.65 14.68
C LYS A 184 11.69 -11.31 13.21
N GLY A 185 11.57 -10.02 12.88
CA GLY A 185 11.41 -9.57 11.49
C GLY A 185 12.56 -9.99 10.57
N VAL A 186 13.82 -9.86 11.05
CA VAL A 186 15.00 -10.29 10.28
C VAL A 186 15.03 -11.80 10.10
N VAL A 187 14.75 -12.57 11.16
CA VAL A 187 14.73 -14.04 11.12
C VAL A 187 13.61 -14.55 10.21
N ASP A 188 12.38 -14.02 10.37
CA ASP A 188 11.23 -14.40 9.54
C ASP A 188 11.49 -14.08 8.07
N THR A 189 12.15 -12.96 7.77
CA THR A 189 12.51 -12.60 6.39
C THR A 189 13.50 -13.60 5.81
N ALA A 190 14.51 -14.01 6.58
CA ALA A 190 15.48 -15.01 6.14
C ALA A 190 14.81 -16.37 5.87
N ILE A 191 13.93 -16.83 6.76
CA ILE A 191 13.18 -18.09 6.59
C ILE A 191 12.25 -18.02 5.37
N ARG A 192 11.46 -16.95 5.26
CA ARG A 192 10.51 -16.76 4.14
C ARG A 192 11.23 -16.63 2.79
N THR A 193 12.46 -16.16 2.76
CA THR A 193 13.27 -16.10 1.54
C THR A 193 13.56 -17.51 1.01
N ALA A 194 13.88 -18.45 1.91
CA ALA A 194 14.09 -19.85 1.53
C ALA A 194 12.79 -20.50 1.05
N ASP A 195 11.67 -20.29 1.75
CA ASP A 195 10.37 -20.84 1.39
C ASP A 195 9.88 -20.34 0.03
N ALA A 196 10.04 -19.04 -0.25
CA ALA A 196 9.69 -18.45 -1.53
C ALA A 196 10.49 -19.09 -2.67
N GLY A 197 11.81 -19.23 -2.49
CA GLY A 197 12.67 -19.89 -3.48
C GLY A 197 12.29 -21.36 -3.71
N TYR A 198 12.00 -22.09 -2.63
CA TYR A 198 11.54 -23.47 -2.71
C TYR A 198 10.21 -23.61 -3.45
N LEU A 199 9.23 -22.74 -3.14
CA LEU A 199 7.94 -22.71 -3.82
C LEU A 199 8.10 -22.42 -5.32
N THR A 200 8.88 -21.41 -5.68
CA THR A 200 9.15 -21.10 -7.09
C THR A 200 9.80 -22.28 -7.81
N ARG A 201 10.77 -22.96 -7.19
CA ARG A 201 11.39 -24.17 -7.77
C ARG A 201 10.35 -25.25 -8.04
N ARG A 202 9.49 -25.57 -7.07
CA ARG A 202 8.44 -26.59 -7.23
C ARG A 202 7.42 -26.21 -8.29
N LEU A 203 7.02 -24.94 -8.36
CA LEU A 203 6.11 -24.46 -9.39
C LEU A 203 6.73 -24.62 -10.79
N VAL A 204 8.01 -24.26 -10.95
CA VAL A 204 8.74 -24.43 -12.21
C VAL A 204 8.85 -25.92 -12.59
N GLU A 205 9.18 -26.80 -11.66
CA GLU A 205 9.26 -28.25 -11.91
C GLU A 205 7.93 -28.84 -12.43
N VAL A 206 6.78 -28.34 -11.95
CA VAL A 206 5.47 -28.79 -12.43
C VAL A 206 5.11 -28.17 -13.79
N VAL A 207 5.41 -26.89 -14.01
CA VAL A 207 4.98 -26.16 -15.21
C VAL A 207 5.99 -26.18 -16.36
N GLN A 208 7.21 -26.71 -16.18
CA GLN A 208 8.29 -26.66 -17.18
C GLN A 208 7.93 -27.28 -18.54
N HIS A 209 6.95 -28.19 -18.58
CA HIS A 209 6.49 -28.83 -19.81
C HIS A 209 5.33 -28.09 -20.51
N ILE A 210 4.83 -26.99 -19.95
CA ILE A 210 3.74 -26.19 -20.51
C ILE A 210 4.34 -25.21 -21.55
N ILE A 211 4.10 -25.48 -22.83
CA ILE A 211 4.58 -24.67 -23.96
C ILE A 211 3.41 -24.37 -24.90
N VAL A 212 3.27 -23.11 -25.32
CA VAL A 212 2.27 -22.69 -26.33
C VAL A 212 2.71 -23.21 -27.71
N ARG A 213 2.07 -24.29 -28.18
CA ARG A 213 2.39 -24.93 -29.47
C ARG A 213 1.44 -24.57 -30.61
N ARG A 214 0.20 -24.21 -30.30
CA ARG A 214 -0.87 -23.93 -31.28
C ARG A 214 -1.57 -22.63 -30.91
N ARG A 215 -2.05 -21.89 -31.92
CA ARG A 215 -2.78 -20.63 -31.74
C ARG A 215 -4.19 -20.84 -31.22
N ASP A 216 -4.90 -21.83 -31.75
CA ASP A 216 -6.24 -22.21 -31.30
C ASP A 216 -6.30 -23.74 -31.16
N CYS A 217 -6.93 -24.19 -30.06
CA CYS A 217 -7.19 -25.60 -29.78
C CYS A 217 -8.63 -26.02 -30.12
N GLY A 218 -9.51 -25.07 -30.45
CA GLY A 218 -10.91 -25.32 -30.84
C GLY A 218 -11.85 -25.67 -29.68
N THR A 219 -11.38 -25.63 -28.43
CA THR A 219 -12.20 -26.00 -27.26
C THR A 219 -13.38 -25.05 -27.08
N ILE A 220 -14.52 -25.60 -26.67
CA ILE A 220 -15.73 -24.85 -26.30
C ILE A 220 -15.77 -24.66 -24.77
N GLN A 221 -14.88 -25.33 -24.03
CA GLN A 221 -14.85 -25.24 -22.58
C GLN A 221 -14.23 -23.91 -22.13
N GLY A 222 -14.97 -23.18 -21.30
CA GLY A 222 -14.52 -21.95 -20.65
C GLY A 222 -14.76 -21.98 -19.15
N ILE A 223 -14.20 -20.99 -18.45
CA ILE A 223 -14.46 -20.76 -17.02
C ILE A 223 -15.36 -19.53 -16.92
N SER A 224 -16.50 -19.66 -16.25
CA SER A 224 -17.38 -18.53 -15.98
C SER A 224 -16.79 -17.63 -14.89
N VAL A 225 -16.66 -16.34 -15.18
CA VAL A 225 -16.13 -15.34 -14.24
C VAL A 225 -17.24 -14.36 -13.89
N SER A 226 -17.76 -14.45 -12.66
CA SER A 226 -18.74 -13.51 -12.12
C SER A 226 -18.09 -12.57 -11.08
N PRO A 227 -18.53 -11.31 -11.01
CA PRO A 227 -18.13 -10.41 -9.94
C PRO A 227 -18.69 -10.97 -8.62
N LYS A 228 -17.84 -11.47 -7.74
CA LYS A 228 -18.28 -11.90 -6.41
C LYS A 228 -18.66 -10.67 -5.57
N ASN A 229 -19.61 -10.82 -4.64
CA ASN A 229 -19.89 -9.79 -3.64
C ASN A 229 -18.61 -9.43 -2.89
N GLY A 230 -18.20 -8.15 -2.96
CA GLY A 230 -16.97 -7.63 -2.37
C GLY A 230 -15.78 -7.50 -3.33
N MET A 231 -15.90 -7.93 -4.59
CA MET A 231 -14.83 -7.75 -5.59
C MET A 231 -14.94 -6.35 -6.21
N THR A 232 -13.92 -5.51 -6.02
CA THR A 232 -13.87 -4.17 -6.63
C THR A 232 -13.85 -4.27 -8.14
N GLU A 233 -14.52 -3.34 -8.84
CA GLU A 233 -14.58 -3.29 -10.30
C GLU A 233 -13.19 -3.36 -10.95
N THR A 234 -12.18 -2.76 -10.33
CA THR A 234 -10.78 -2.78 -10.77
C THR A 234 -10.19 -4.18 -10.88
N PHE A 235 -10.44 -5.06 -9.89
CA PHE A 235 -9.98 -6.46 -9.92
C PHE A 235 -10.70 -7.26 -10.99
N PHE A 236 -11.97 -6.97 -11.23
CA PHE A 236 -12.74 -7.61 -12.30
C PHE A 236 -12.17 -7.25 -13.68
N VAL A 237 -11.86 -5.98 -13.92
CA VAL A 237 -11.20 -5.51 -15.16
C VAL A 237 -9.86 -6.18 -15.37
N GLN A 238 -9.01 -6.21 -14.34
CA GLN A 238 -7.69 -6.84 -14.42
C GLN A 238 -7.77 -8.35 -14.69
N THR A 239 -8.80 -9.02 -14.16
CA THR A 239 -9.00 -10.46 -14.38
C THR A 239 -9.36 -10.75 -15.84
N LEU A 240 -10.16 -9.89 -16.47
CA LEU A 240 -10.66 -10.09 -17.83
C LEU A 240 -9.66 -9.64 -18.91
N MET A 241 -8.85 -8.62 -18.63
CA MET A 241 -7.93 -8.06 -19.62
C MET A 241 -6.98 -9.13 -20.19
N GLY A 242 -6.88 -9.18 -21.52
CA GLY A 242 -5.96 -10.08 -22.23
C GLY A 242 -6.39 -11.55 -22.29
N ARG A 243 -7.63 -11.87 -21.87
CA ARG A 243 -8.24 -13.19 -22.09
C ARG A 243 -9.07 -13.22 -23.37
N VAL A 244 -9.44 -14.42 -23.81
CA VAL A 244 -10.26 -14.67 -24.99
C VAL A 244 -11.67 -15.14 -24.57
N LEU A 245 -12.70 -14.70 -25.28
CA LEU A 245 -14.08 -15.14 -25.04
C LEU A 245 -14.32 -16.59 -25.47
N ALA A 246 -14.90 -17.38 -24.56
CA ALA A 246 -15.28 -18.77 -24.82
C ALA A 246 -16.61 -18.88 -25.57
N ASP A 247 -17.56 -17.98 -25.30
CA ASP A 247 -18.91 -17.94 -25.90
C ASP A 247 -19.27 -16.52 -26.35
N ASP A 248 -20.24 -16.44 -27.28
CA ASP A 248 -20.82 -15.17 -27.73
C ASP A 248 -21.57 -14.49 -26.57
N ILE A 249 -21.37 -13.18 -26.41
CA ILE A 249 -22.06 -12.39 -25.39
C ILE A 249 -23.15 -11.54 -26.05
N TYR A 250 -24.38 -11.78 -25.62
CA TYR A 250 -25.57 -11.06 -26.07
C TYR A 250 -26.15 -10.18 -24.96
N ILE A 251 -26.65 -9.00 -25.36
CA ILE A 251 -27.61 -8.22 -24.55
C ILE A 251 -28.92 -8.19 -25.32
N GLY A 252 -29.93 -8.90 -24.79
CA GLY A 252 -31.20 -9.11 -25.50
C GLY A 252 -30.96 -9.82 -26.83
N LEU A 253 -31.37 -9.17 -27.94
CA LEU A 253 -31.19 -9.68 -29.31
C LEU A 253 -29.88 -9.22 -29.97
N ARG A 254 -29.07 -8.39 -29.30
CA ARG A 254 -27.86 -7.79 -29.89
C ARG A 254 -26.60 -8.52 -29.40
N CYS A 255 -25.81 -9.04 -30.34
CA CYS A 255 -24.47 -9.57 -30.07
C CYS A 255 -23.50 -8.40 -29.82
N ILE A 256 -22.77 -8.45 -28.70
CA ILE A 256 -21.79 -7.42 -28.33
C ILE A 256 -20.37 -7.87 -28.67
N ALA A 257 -20.07 -9.13 -28.39
CA ALA A 257 -18.77 -9.72 -28.63
C ALA A 257 -18.96 -11.17 -29.04
N THR A 258 -18.17 -11.60 -30.02
CA THR A 258 -18.23 -12.96 -30.54
C THR A 258 -17.20 -13.85 -29.85
N ARG A 259 -17.42 -15.15 -29.91
CA ARG A 259 -16.48 -16.18 -29.48
C ARG A 259 -15.11 -15.98 -30.13
N ASN A 260 -14.06 -16.34 -29.40
CA ASN A 260 -12.67 -16.19 -29.80
C ASN A 260 -12.18 -14.73 -29.99
N GLN A 261 -12.95 -13.74 -29.54
CA GLN A 261 -12.52 -12.35 -29.51
C GLN A 261 -11.70 -12.05 -28.26
N ASP A 262 -10.59 -11.32 -28.44
CA ASP A 262 -9.75 -10.83 -27.34
C ASP A 262 -10.47 -9.76 -26.52
N ILE A 263 -10.38 -9.87 -25.19
CA ILE A 263 -10.99 -8.93 -24.26
C ILE A 263 -10.02 -7.75 -24.04
N GLY A 264 -10.26 -6.68 -24.81
CA GLY A 264 -9.59 -5.39 -24.65
C GLY A 264 -10.35 -4.39 -23.77
N ILE A 265 -9.71 -3.24 -23.51
CA ILE A 265 -10.28 -2.15 -22.69
C ILE A 265 -11.63 -1.64 -23.24
N GLY A 266 -11.80 -1.59 -24.57
CA GLY A 266 -13.05 -1.15 -25.19
C GLY A 266 -14.25 -2.03 -24.84
N LEU A 267 -14.10 -3.36 -24.94
CA LEU A 267 -15.13 -4.33 -24.59
C LEU A 267 -15.43 -4.31 -23.08
N ILE A 268 -14.38 -4.18 -22.26
CA ILE A 268 -14.55 -4.09 -20.80
C ILE A 268 -15.34 -2.85 -20.40
N ASN A 269 -15.02 -1.68 -20.98
CA ASN A 269 -15.74 -0.44 -20.71
C ASN A 269 -17.21 -0.54 -21.12
N GLN A 270 -17.50 -1.22 -22.23
CA GLN A 270 -18.87 -1.54 -22.62
C GLN A 270 -19.57 -2.42 -21.57
N PHE A 271 -18.94 -3.51 -21.10
CA PHE A 271 -19.52 -4.36 -20.05
C PHE A 271 -19.81 -3.63 -18.74
N ILE A 272 -18.94 -2.71 -18.33
CA ILE A 272 -19.16 -1.88 -17.13
C ILE A 272 -20.31 -0.90 -17.36
N ALA A 273 -20.33 -0.20 -18.50
CA ALA A 273 -21.39 0.74 -18.83
C ALA A 273 -22.77 0.05 -18.89
N PHE A 274 -22.85 -1.18 -19.38
CA PHE A 274 -24.09 -1.96 -19.40
C PHE A 274 -24.52 -2.45 -18.01
N ARG A 275 -23.59 -2.71 -17.08
CA ARG A 275 -23.95 -2.99 -15.68
C ARG A 275 -24.50 -1.77 -14.95
N ALA A 276 -24.05 -0.57 -15.32
CA ALA A 276 -24.50 0.69 -14.73
C ALA A 276 -25.89 1.15 -15.23
N GLN A 277 -26.50 0.44 -16.18
CA GLN A 277 -27.91 0.61 -16.54
C GLN A 277 -28.76 -0.44 -15.83
N PRO A 278 -29.20 -0.20 -14.58
CA PRO A 278 -30.31 -0.96 -14.04
C PRO A 278 -31.52 -0.65 -14.92
N ILE A 279 -32.02 -1.69 -15.58
CA ILE A 279 -33.33 -1.67 -16.22
C ILE A 279 -34.31 -1.52 -15.07
N TYR A 280 -34.88 -0.31 -14.91
CA TYR A 280 -36.18 -0.14 -14.24
C TYR A 280 -37.26 -0.81 -15.10
#